data_AF-A0A971SV71-F1
#
_entry.id   AF-A0A971SV71-F1
#
_cell.length_a   1.000
_cell.length_b   1.000
_cell.length_c   1.000
_cell.angle_alpha   90.00
_cell.angle_beta   90.00
_cell.angle_gamma   90.00
#
_symmetry.space_group_name_H-M   'P 1'
#
loop_
_entity.id
_entity.type
_entity.pdbx_description
1 polymer ?
#
loop_
_entity_poly.entity_id
_entity_poly.type
_entity_poly.pdbx_seq_one_letter_code
_entity_poly.pdbx_strand_id
1 'polypeptide(L)'
;MIRVKVDKDTCIACGNCEAVEPAVFSLENSPYSMVIEDPVVPEHEKTALQAVDECPASAISYEELEPNEETSVINIEETTPAAVADDVKEPLVNQEEKVMKAVVDKDLCIGCGICEGTAPEVFSLATEPYAVVIQDPVAEENQEAARQAADDCPETAITIEE
;
A
#
# COMPACT_ATOMS: atom_id res chain seq x y z
N MET A 1 2.25 -0.02 -7.09
CA MET A 1 2.04 -1.41 -7.57
C MET A 1 0.55 -1.65 -7.54
N ILE A 2 0.01 -2.31 -8.55
CA ILE A 2 -1.43 -2.57 -8.63
C ILE A 2 -1.68 -4.05 -8.84
N ARG A 3 -2.88 -4.50 -8.48
CA ARG A 3 -3.41 -5.79 -8.89
C ARG A 3 -4.50 -5.58 -9.90
N VAL A 4 -4.41 -6.25 -11.04
CA VAL A 4 -5.46 -6.25 -12.04
C VAL A 4 -6.16 -7.61 -12.05
N LYS A 5 -7.48 -7.62 -12.26
CA LYS A 5 -8.31 -8.83 -12.30
C LYS A 5 -9.19 -8.78 -13.54
N VAL A 6 -9.22 -9.89 -14.27
CA VAL A 6 -10.14 -10.09 -15.40
C VAL A 6 -11.34 -10.92 -14.94
N ASP A 7 -12.53 -10.36 -15.05
CA ASP A 7 -13.80 -11.07 -14.90
C ASP A 7 -14.02 -11.99 -16.11
N LYS A 8 -14.04 -13.30 -15.83
CA LYS A 8 -14.15 -14.36 -16.85
C LYS A 8 -15.55 -14.44 -17.46
N ASP A 9 -16.58 -14.00 -16.75
CA ASP A 9 -17.97 -14.04 -17.23
C ASP A 9 -18.28 -12.82 -18.10
N THR A 10 -17.60 -11.70 -17.85
CA THR A 10 -17.77 -10.44 -18.60
C THR A 10 -16.78 -10.32 -19.77
N CYS A 11 -15.60 -10.93 -19.67
CA CYS A 11 -14.57 -10.85 -20.71
C CYS A 11 -15.08 -11.45 -22.03
N ILE A 12 -15.08 -10.63 -23.10
CA ILE A 12 -15.47 -11.04 -24.45
C ILE A 12 -14.30 -11.57 -25.30
N ALA A 13 -13.13 -11.80 -24.69
CA ALA A 13 -11.92 -12.27 -25.37
C ALA A 13 -11.49 -11.43 -26.59
N CYS A 14 -11.63 -10.10 -26.53
CA CYS A 14 -11.25 -9.22 -27.64
C CYS A 14 -9.73 -9.03 -27.82
N GLY A 15 -8.93 -9.37 -26.80
CA GLY A 15 -7.46 -9.26 -26.84
C GLY A 15 -6.90 -7.83 -26.72
N ASN A 16 -7.73 -6.80 -26.47
CA ASN A 16 -7.23 -5.42 -26.40
C ASN A 16 -6.20 -5.25 -25.27
N CYS A 17 -6.43 -5.87 -24.12
CA CYS A 17 -5.51 -5.75 -22.99
C CYS A 17 -4.13 -6.38 -23.25
N GLU A 18 -4.06 -7.53 -23.95
CA GLU A 18 -2.79 -8.12 -24.38
C GLU A 18 -2.09 -7.27 -25.46
N ALA A 19 -2.84 -6.58 -26.31
CA ALA A 19 -2.26 -5.66 -27.29
C ALA A 19 -1.69 -4.38 -26.64
N VAL A 20 -2.31 -3.90 -25.56
CA VAL A 20 -1.87 -2.71 -24.80
C VAL A 20 -0.72 -3.05 -23.85
N GLU A 21 -0.81 -4.16 -23.12
CA GLU A 21 0.19 -4.58 -22.14
C GLU A 21 0.38 -6.11 -22.15
N PRO A 22 1.19 -6.65 -23.08
CA PRO A 22 1.44 -8.09 -23.22
C PRO A 22 2.29 -8.67 -22.09
N ALA A 23 2.96 -7.85 -21.27
CA ALA A 23 3.67 -8.36 -20.10
C ALA A 23 2.73 -8.69 -18.94
N VAL A 24 1.52 -8.11 -18.92
CA VAL A 24 0.55 -8.29 -17.83
C VAL A 24 -0.63 -9.16 -18.25
N PHE A 25 -1.08 -9.09 -19.50
CA PHE A 25 -2.25 -9.80 -19.99
C PHE A 25 -1.93 -10.79 -21.11
N SER A 26 -2.58 -11.95 -21.08
CA SER A 26 -2.40 -13.00 -22.10
C SER A 26 -3.72 -13.69 -22.41
N LEU A 27 -4.14 -13.70 -23.68
CA LEU A 27 -5.35 -14.39 -24.13
C LEU A 27 -5.07 -15.80 -24.63
N GLU A 28 -3.92 -16.10 -25.27
CA GLU A 28 -3.50 -17.45 -25.72
C GLU A 28 -4.62 -18.45 -26.12
N ASN A 29 -5.55 -18.06 -27.00
CA ASN A 29 -6.71 -18.88 -27.43
C ASN A 29 -7.63 -19.38 -26.28
N SER A 30 -7.58 -18.71 -25.14
CA SER A 30 -8.47 -18.86 -24.00
C SER A 30 -9.82 -18.17 -24.27
N PRO A 31 -10.92 -18.65 -23.67
CA PRO A 31 -12.21 -17.96 -23.70
C PRO A 31 -12.23 -16.62 -22.94
N TYR A 32 -11.17 -16.28 -22.22
CA TYR A 32 -10.99 -15.02 -21.50
C TYR A 32 -9.50 -14.69 -21.33
N SER A 33 -9.17 -13.40 -21.19
CA SER A 33 -7.78 -12.97 -20.93
C SER A 33 -7.34 -13.35 -19.51
N MET A 34 -6.08 -13.76 -19.37
CA MET A 34 -5.44 -14.10 -18.09
C MET A 34 -4.46 -12.99 -17.69
N VAL A 35 -4.29 -12.78 -16.39
CA VAL A 35 -3.24 -11.92 -15.83
C VAL A 35 -2.02 -12.80 -15.57
N ILE A 36 -0.88 -12.44 -16.14
CA ILE A 36 0.36 -13.22 -16.08
C ILE A 36 1.45 -12.54 -15.23
N GLU A 37 1.29 -11.26 -14.91
CA GLU A 37 2.12 -10.51 -13.96
C GLU A 37 1.22 -9.95 -12.85
N ASP A 38 1.35 -10.51 -11.64
CA ASP A 38 0.60 -10.11 -10.44
C ASP A 38 1.51 -10.23 -9.20
N PRO A 39 1.75 -9.15 -8.44
CA PRO A 39 1.25 -7.79 -8.69
C PRO A 39 1.94 -7.16 -9.90
N VAL A 40 1.24 -6.24 -10.58
CA VAL A 40 1.81 -5.48 -11.69
C VAL A 40 2.93 -4.60 -11.15
N VAL A 41 4.14 -4.84 -11.66
CA VAL A 41 5.32 -4.05 -11.30
C VAL A 41 5.22 -2.61 -11.80
N PRO A 42 5.90 -1.65 -11.16
CA PRO A 42 5.76 -0.22 -11.49
C PRO A 42 6.05 0.14 -12.95
N GLU A 43 6.92 -0.61 -13.62
CA GLU A 43 7.24 -0.43 -15.05
C GLU A 43 6.01 -0.62 -15.95
N HIS A 44 5.09 -1.51 -15.57
CA HIS A 44 3.90 -1.87 -16.34
C HIS A 44 2.60 -1.26 -15.80
N GLU A 45 2.66 -0.55 -14.67
CA GLU A 45 1.46 -0.05 -13.96
C GLU A 45 0.63 0.89 -14.84
N LYS A 46 1.28 1.87 -15.48
CA LYS A 46 0.60 2.86 -16.32
C LYS A 46 -0.09 2.24 -17.54
N THR A 47 0.60 1.34 -18.23
CA THR A 47 0.07 0.64 -19.41
C THR A 47 -0.97 -0.40 -19.03
N ALA A 48 -0.85 -1.04 -17.88
CA ALA A 48 -1.89 -1.91 -17.33
C ALA A 48 -3.17 -1.13 -16.98
N LEU A 49 -3.07 0.06 -16.38
CA LEU A 49 -4.24 0.92 -16.15
C LEU A 49 -4.90 1.38 -17.46
N GLN A 50 -4.09 1.72 -18.47
CA GLN A 50 -4.64 2.02 -19.80
C GLN A 50 -5.41 0.81 -20.38
N ALA A 51 -4.90 -0.41 -20.21
CA ALA A 51 -5.60 -1.63 -20.64
C ALA A 51 -6.92 -1.86 -19.88
N VAL A 52 -7.00 -1.43 -18.62
CA VAL A 52 -8.25 -1.44 -17.84
C VAL A 52 -9.28 -0.49 -18.46
N ASP A 53 -8.89 0.77 -18.68
CA ASP A 53 -9.76 1.81 -19.23
C ASP A 53 -10.25 1.49 -20.65
N GLU A 54 -9.38 0.86 -21.45
CA GLU A 54 -9.69 0.48 -22.83
C GLU A 54 -10.39 -0.89 -22.94
N CYS A 55 -10.74 -1.54 -21.83
CA CYS A 55 -11.48 -2.80 -21.89
C CYS A 55 -12.90 -2.56 -22.42
N PRO A 56 -13.25 -3.03 -23.64
CA PRO A 56 -14.54 -2.73 -24.26
C PRO A 56 -15.73 -3.38 -23.56
N ALA A 57 -15.47 -4.43 -22.78
CA ALA A 57 -16.48 -5.11 -21.97
C ALA A 57 -16.49 -4.63 -20.51
N SER A 58 -15.59 -3.71 -20.14
CA SER A 58 -15.36 -3.31 -18.74
C SER A 58 -15.12 -4.52 -17.82
N ALA A 59 -14.46 -5.55 -18.36
CA ALA A 59 -14.21 -6.82 -17.68
C ALA A 59 -12.94 -6.81 -16.81
N ILE A 60 -12.14 -5.74 -16.87
CA ILE A 60 -10.90 -5.64 -16.11
C ILE A 60 -11.13 -4.64 -14.98
N SER A 61 -10.72 -5.02 -13.78
CA SER A 61 -10.73 -4.17 -12.59
C SER A 61 -9.31 -4.10 -12.03
N TYR A 62 -9.00 -3.05 -11.29
CA TYR A 62 -7.74 -2.94 -10.56
C TYR A 62 -7.98 -2.56 -9.10
N GLU A 63 -7.02 -2.92 -8.26
CA GLU A 63 -6.88 -2.45 -6.88
C GLU A 63 -5.47 -1.88 -6.72
N GLU A 64 -5.37 -0.69 -6.14
CA GLU A 64 -4.08 -0.15 -5.73
C GLU A 64 -3.59 -1.01 -4.57
N LEU A 65 -2.38 -1.52 -4.71
CA LEU A 65 -1.69 -2.15 -3.61
C LEU A 65 -0.84 -1.07 -2.98
N GLU A 66 -1.25 -0.67 -1.78
CA GLU A 66 -0.32 -0.02 -0.88
C GLU A 66 0.82 -1.02 -0.63
N PRO A 67 2.09 -0.56 -0.72
CA PRO A 67 3.24 -1.40 -0.45
C PRO A 67 3.16 -1.85 1.01
N ASN A 68 2.51 -2.99 1.25
CA ASN A 68 2.44 -3.70 2.51
C ASN A 68 2.30 -2.75 3.73
N GLU A 69 1.13 -2.13 3.94
CA GLU A 69 0.71 -1.81 5.32
C GLU A 69 -0.13 -2.95 5.88
N GLU A 70 0.38 -3.61 6.91
CA GLU A 70 -0.38 -4.59 7.68
C GLU A 70 -1.49 -3.88 8.50
N THR A 71 -2.73 -4.35 8.34
CA THR A 71 -3.70 -4.52 9.45
C THR A 71 -4.56 -3.32 9.92
N SER A 72 -5.71 -3.19 9.24
CA SER A 72 -7.08 -3.37 9.79
C SER A 72 -7.75 -2.33 10.73
N VAL A 73 -8.89 -1.80 10.24
CA VAL A 73 -10.18 -1.43 10.91
C VAL A 73 -10.12 -0.37 12.03
N ILE A 74 -10.97 0.66 12.16
CA ILE A 74 -12.44 0.72 12.29
C ILE A 74 -12.84 2.22 12.32
N ASN A 75 -13.81 2.68 11.52
CA ASN A 75 -14.45 3.99 11.73
C ASN A 75 -15.80 3.78 12.44
N ILE A 76 -15.88 4.22 13.70
CA ILE A 76 -17.12 4.56 14.39
C ILE A 76 -17.30 6.08 14.33
N GLU A 77 -18.47 6.49 13.86
CA GLU A 77 -18.88 7.88 13.61
C GLU A 77 -18.79 8.76 14.87
N GLU A 78 -18.27 9.99 14.76
CA GLU A 78 -18.86 11.18 15.39
C GLU A 78 -18.45 12.48 14.68
N THR A 79 -19.32 12.90 13.76
CA THR A 79 -19.79 14.28 13.49
C THR A 79 -18.88 15.52 13.74
N THR A 80 -18.35 16.07 12.63
CA THR A 80 -18.54 17.44 12.05
C THR A 80 -18.35 18.73 12.89
N PRO A 81 -18.23 19.95 12.29
CA PRO A 81 -17.87 20.36 10.91
C PRO A 81 -16.87 21.56 10.83
N ALA A 82 -16.53 21.92 9.58
CA ALA A 82 -16.24 23.27 9.06
C ALA A 82 -14.77 23.71 8.85
N ALA A 83 -14.37 23.61 7.57
CA ALA A 83 -13.77 24.66 6.74
C ALA A 83 -12.53 25.43 7.24
N VAL A 84 -11.42 25.24 6.53
CA VAL A 84 -10.69 26.37 5.91
C VAL A 84 -10.28 25.99 4.49
N ALA A 85 -10.38 26.98 3.61
CA ALA A 85 -9.96 26.95 2.22
C ALA A 85 -8.45 27.29 2.11
N ASP A 86 -8.02 27.37 0.85
CA ASP A 86 -6.84 28.07 0.32
C ASP A 86 -5.65 27.19 -0.10
N ASP A 87 -5.58 27.03 -1.44
CA ASP A 87 -4.39 27.03 -2.28
C ASP A 87 -3.05 26.63 -1.63
N VAL A 88 -2.61 25.39 -1.88
CA VAL A 88 -1.19 25.06 -1.91
C VAL A 88 -0.86 24.28 -3.18
N LYS A 89 -0.74 25.03 -4.27
CA LYS A 89 0.48 25.08 -5.10
C LYS A 89 1.43 23.87 -4.96
N GLU A 90 1.33 22.92 -5.89
CA GLU A 90 2.54 22.30 -6.46
C GLU A 90 3.51 23.44 -6.84
N PRO A 91 4.84 23.36 -6.64
CA PRO A 91 5.62 22.19 -7.07
C PRO A 91 6.93 21.86 -6.29
N LEU A 92 7.41 20.63 -6.49
CA LEU A 92 8.81 20.15 -6.50
C LEU A 92 9.67 20.31 -5.22
N VAL A 93 10.33 19.22 -4.81
CA VAL A 93 11.79 19.04 -4.99
C VAL A 93 12.23 17.62 -4.59
N ASN A 94 12.94 16.95 -5.50
CA ASN A 94 13.77 15.78 -5.23
C ASN A 94 14.90 16.14 -4.25
N GLN A 95 15.02 15.50 -3.08
CA GLN A 95 16.29 15.36 -2.36
C GLN A 95 16.34 14.02 -1.57
N GLU A 96 17.16 13.10 -2.08
CA GLU A 96 17.76 11.92 -1.42
C GLU A 96 16.89 11.18 -0.37
N GLU A 97 16.24 10.10 -0.81
CA GLU A 97 15.52 9.14 0.02
C GLU A 97 16.37 8.69 1.23
N LYS A 98 16.11 9.28 2.39
CA LYS A 98 16.58 8.75 3.66
C LYS A 98 15.62 7.63 4.05
N VAL A 99 15.95 6.41 3.62
CA VAL A 99 15.11 5.23 3.82
C VAL A 99 15.24 4.78 5.28
N MET A 100 14.28 5.20 6.12
CA MET A 100 14.21 4.74 7.50
C MET A 100 13.53 3.35 7.57
N LYS A 101 14.10 2.44 8.36
CA LYS A 101 13.50 1.15 8.73
C LYS A 101 13.28 1.08 10.24
N ALA A 102 12.09 0.67 10.65
CA ALA A 102 11.82 0.31 12.03
C ALA A 102 11.83 -1.23 12.17
N VAL A 103 12.33 -1.74 13.29
CA VAL A 103 12.37 -3.17 13.60
C VAL A 103 11.90 -3.37 15.04
N VAL A 104 10.95 -4.29 15.26
CA VAL A 104 10.51 -4.70 16.60
C VAL A 104 11.12 -6.04 16.97
N ASP A 105 11.83 -6.09 18.09
CA ASP A 105 12.27 -7.32 18.74
C ASP A 105 11.11 -7.95 19.53
N LYS A 106 10.57 -9.04 18.98
CA LYS A 106 9.47 -9.80 19.58
C LYS A 106 9.81 -10.47 20.91
N ASP A 107 11.10 -10.69 21.20
CA ASP A 107 11.53 -11.32 22.45
C ASP A 107 11.61 -10.29 23.59
N LEU A 108 11.80 -9.00 23.25
CA LEU A 108 11.76 -7.88 24.20
C LEU A 108 10.38 -7.21 24.30
N CYS A 109 9.59 -7.26 23.22
CA CYS A 109 8.30 -6.60 23.19
C CYS A 109 7.28 -7.26 24.15
N ILE A 110 6.73 -6.46 25.06
CA ILE A 110 5.71 -6.89 26.03
C ILE A 110 4.27 -6.60 25.59
N GLY A 111 4.08 -6.10 24.37
CA GLY A 111 2.75 -5.79 23.84
C GLY A 111 2.03 -4.62 24.54
N CYS A 112 2.76 -3.56 24.93
CA CYS A 112 2.22 -2.48 25.76
C CYS A 112 1.31 -1.47 25.04
N GLY A 113 1.30 -1.42 23.70
CA GLY A 113 0.41 -0.50 22.94
C GLY A 113 0.98 0.89 22.66
N ILE A 114 2.09 1.28 23.28
CA ILE A 114 2.59 2.67 23.20
C ILE A 114 2.98 3.05 21.77
N CYS A 115 3.69 2.16 21.07
CA CYS A 115 4.13 2.42 19.70
C CYS A 115 2.96 2.57 18.71
N GLU A 116 1.90 1.77 18.85
CA GLU A 116 0.68 1.88 18.04
C GLU A 116 -0.09 3.18 18.36
N GLY A 117 -0.07 3.64 19.61
CA GLY A 117 -0.67 4.92 20.00
C GLY A 117 0.12 6.14 19.48
N THR A 118 1.44 6.04 19.40
CA THR A 118 2.33 7.14 18.94
C THR A 118 2.45 7.20 17.42
N ALA A 119 2.58 6.04 16.76
CA ALA A 119 2.75 5.92 15.32
C ALA A 119 1.88 4.76 14.79
N PRO A 120 0.55 4.96 14.71
CA PRO A 120 -0.40 3.93 14.26
C PRO A 120 -0.17 3.50 12.81
N GLU A 121 0.33 4.41 11.97
CA GLU A 121 0.70 4.13 10.56
C GLU A 121 2.05 3.38 10.44
N VAL A 122 2.71 3.03 11.56
CA VAL A 122 4.02 2.34 11.55
C VAL A 122 4.01 1.09 12.41
N PHE A 123 3.25 1.05 13.50
CA PHE A 123 3.18 -0.11 14.39
C PHE A 123 1.75 -0.54 14.68
N SER A 124 1.50 -1.86 14.68
CA SER A 124 0.23 -2.45 15.10
C SER A 124 0.42 -3.52 16.17
N LEU A 125 -0.55 -3.62 17.09
CA LEU A 125 -0.65 -4.67 18.12
C LEU A 125 -1.94 -5.50 18.00
N ALA A 126 -2.69 -5.32 16.90
CA ALA A 126 -4.05 -5.83 16.77
C ALA A 126 -4.16 -7.37 16.77
N THR A 127 -3.16 -8.06 16.24
CA THR A 127 -3.23 -9.51 15.95
C THR A 127 -2.24 -10.37 16.74
N GLU A 128 -1.19 -9.77 17.29
CA GLU A 128 -0.05 -10.47 17.87
C GLU A 128 0.22 -10.05 19.33
N PRO A 129 0.85 -10.91 20.16
CA PRO A 129 1.22 -10.55 21.53
C PRO A 129 2.37 -9.53 21.60
N TYR A 130 2.96 -9.17 20.46
CA TYR A 130 4.03 -8.18 20.29
C TYR A 130 3.67 -7.22 19.16
N ALA A 131 4.27 -6.03 19.16
CA ALA A 131 4.05 -5.05 18.10
C ALA A 131 4.71 -5.50 16.80
N VAL A 132 4.02 -5.30 15.69
CA VAL A 132 4.54 -5.52 14.34
C VAL A 132 4.72 -4.18 13.64
N VAL A 133 5.75 -4.07 12.81
CA VAL A 133 5.94 -2.90 11.94
C VAL A 133 5.06 -3.09 10.72
N ILE A 134 4.13 -2.18 10.52
CA ILE A 134 3.20 -2.24 9.42
C ILE A 134 3.68 -1.45 8.22
N GLN A 135 4.51 -0.41 8.37
CA GLN A 135 5.06 0.38 7.26
C GLN A 135 6.60 0.31 7.23
N ASP A 136 7.16 -0.43 6.26
CA ASP A 136 8.62 -0.53 5.98
C ASP A 136 8.89 -0.41 4.46
N PRO A 137 9.63 0.62 4.00
CA PRO A 137 10.29 1.66 4.79
C PRO A 137 9.31 2.69 5.36
N VAL A 138 9.69 3.31 6.47
CA VAL A 138 8.88 4.32 7.15
C VAL A 138 8.78 5.56 6.26
N ALA A 139 7.55 5.96 5.93
CA ALA A 139 7.28 7.15 5.12
C ALA A 139 7.83 8.41 5.79
N GLU A 140 8.28 9.39 5.01
CA GLU A 140 8.97 10.58 5.52
C GLU A 140 8.12 11.34 6.55
N GLU A 141 6.81 11.43 6.30
CA GLU A 141 5.81 12.00 7.20
C GLU A 141 5.69 11.27 8.55
N ASN A 142 6.05 9.99 8.60
CA ASN A 142 5.91 9.12 9.77
C ASN A 142 7.24 8.87 10.49
N GLN A 143 8.39 9.27 9.93
CA GLN A 143 9.71 9.02 10.53
C GLN A 143 9.89 9.64 11.91
N GLU A 144 9.34 10.84 12.14
CA GLU A 144 9.38 11.48 13.45
C GLU A 144 8.55 10.71 14.49
N ALA A 145 7.35 10.28 14.10
CA ALA A 145 6.49 9.46 14.95
C ALA A 145 7.13 8.09 15.26
N ALA A 146 7.80 7.47 14.29
CA ALA A 146 8.51 6.20 14.48
C ALA A 146 9.68 6.32 15.45
N ARG A 147 10.48 7.39 15.36
CA ARG A 147 11.55 7.69 16.33
C ARG A 147 11.00 7.88 17.74
N GLN A 148 9.93 8.66 17.87
CA GLN A 148 9.28 8.90 19.15
C GLN A 148 8.75 7.60 19.76
N ALA A 149 8.12 6.74 18.96
CA ALA A 149 7.64 5.43 19.39
C ALA A 149 8.79 4.51 19.89
N ALA A 150 9.95 4.57 19.24
CA ALA A 150 11.13 3.83 19.67
C ALA A 150 11.68 4.33 21.01
N ASP A 151 11.75 5.66 21.18
CA ASP A 151 12.20 6.30 22.43
C ASP A 151 11.23 6.05 23.60
N ASP A 152 9.93 5.98 23.33
CA ASP A 152 8.90 5.72 24.33
C ASP A 152 8.74 4.23 24.67
N CYS A 153 9.45 3.34 23.98
CA CYS A 153 9.36 1.89 24.21
C CYS A 153 9.99 1.50 25.57
N PRO A 154 9.21 1.01 26.55
CA PRO A 154 9.71 0.75 27.91
C PRO A 154 10.77 -0.35 27.97
N GLU A 155 10.71 -1.31 27.05
CA GLU A 155 11.65 -2.44 26.96
C GLU A 155 12.73 -2.21 25.89
N THR A 156 12.75 -1.03 25.25
CA THR A 156 13.68 -0.71 24.15
C THR A 156 13.63 -1.78 23.03
N ALA A 157 12.43 -2.30 22.77
CA ALA A 157 12.20 -3.37 21.81
C ALA A 157 12.19 -2.87 20.35
N ILE A 158 12.29 -1.56 20.10
CA ILE A 158 12.21 -0.98 18.76
C ILE A 158 13.57 -0.42 18.37
N THR A 159 14.06 -0.79 17.19
CA THR A 159 15.30 -0.27 16.59
C THR A 159 14.97 0.51 15.32
N ILE A 160 15.63 1.65 15.13
CA ILE A 160 15.52 2.49 13.93
C ILE A 160 16.83 2.44 13.15
N GLU A 161 16.76 2.15 11.86
CA GLU A 161 17.87 2.19 10.90
C GLU A 161 17.61 3.30 9.87
N GLU A 162 18.59 4.16 9.56
CA GLU A 162 18.47 5.30 8.63
C GLU A 162 19.68 5.42 7.69
#